data_AF-A0A2D8AHF9-F1
#
_entry.id   AF-A0A2D8AHF9-F1
#
_cell.length_a   1.000
_cell.length_b   1.000
_cell.length_c   1.000
_cell.angle_alpha   90.00
_cell.angle_beta   90.00
_cell.angle_gamma   90.00
#
_symmetry.space_group_name_H-M   'P 1'
#
loop_
_entity.id
_entity.type
_entity.pdbx_description
1 polymer ?
#
loop_
_entity_poly.entity_id
_entity_poly.type
_entity_poly.pdbx_seq_one_letter_code
_entity_poly.pdbx_strand_id
1 'polypeptide(L)'
;MLAYLHRHINSVWLCLVALVLGLLLLFPDWLTRDSISAYLAGLGSGALLVYLLMCMTRSLLMIPVTPFVLAGAVTFPDLLMLVFGISLAGIVVGAFLIYSFPAFGGYDRLLEERYPAKIALLKKNMHGNRSFWIIAGWSFFPLVPTDLICYVAGMVRLPFRKVVGPLMVGEIPLVTIYVYLGSEFGDWLRI
;
A
#
# COMPACT_ATOMS: atom_id res chain seq x y z
N MET A 1 23.03 -4.81 17.59
CA MET A 1 21.61 -5.01 17.98
C MET A 1 20.65 -4.77 16.81
N LEU A 2 20.73 -3.62 16.10
CA LEU A 2 19.90 -3.34 14.90
C LEU A 2 20.07 -4.35 13.76
N ALA A 3 21.30 -4.82 13.48
CA ALA A 3 21.57 -5.76 12.39
C ALA A 3 20.94 -7.16 12.58
N TYR A 4 20.69 -7.58 13.82
CA TYR A 4 20.05 -8.87 14.11
C TYR A 4 18.52 -8.79 13.95
N LEU A 5 17.93 -7.66 14.35
CA LEU A 5 16.52 -7.35 14.12
C LEU A 5 16.18 -7.31 12.62
N HIS A 6 17.11 -6.80 11.80
CA HIS A 6 16.96 -6.73 10.34
C HIS A 6 16.85 -8.08 9.64
N ARG A 7 17.49 -9.14 10.15
CA ARG A 7 17.47 -10.46 9.51
C ARG A 7 16.11 -11.15 9.62
N HIS A 8 15.36 -10.80 10.67
CA HIS A 8 14.09 -11.42 10.99
C HIS A 8 12.89 -10.50 10.75
N ILE A 9 13.09 -9.29 10.22
CA ILE A 9 12.00 -8.33 10.02
C ILE A 9 10.88 -8.89 9.13
N ASN A 10 11.23 -9.64 8.08
CA ASN A 10 10.24 -10.30 7.22
C ASN A 10 9.51 -11.43 7.96
N SER A 11 10.22 -12.20 8.79
CA SER A 11 9.62 -13.26 9.61
C SER A 11 8.70 -12.67 10.68
N VAL A 12 9.10 -11.57 11.31
CA VAL A 12 8.29 -10.81 12.28
C VAL A 12 7.06 -10.25 11.60
N TRP A 13 7.21 -9.67 10.41
CA TRP A 13 6.08 -9.17 9.62
C TRP A 13 5.12 -10.30 9.22
N LEU A 14 5.62 -11.42 8.70
CA LEU A 14 4.78 -12.58 8.35
C LEU A 14 4.08 -13.15 9.59
N CYS A 15 4.76 -13.21 10.74
CA CYS A 15 4.13 -13.62 12.00
C CYS A 15 3.06 -12.62 12.44
N LEU A 16 3.29 -11.32 12.29
CA LEU A 16 2.31 -10.29 12.64
C LEU A 16 1.08 -10.37 11.73
N VAL A 17 1.26 -10.54 10.42
CA VAL A 17 0.15 -10.75 9.48
C VAL A 17 -0.61 -12.03 9.81
N ALA A 18 0.10 -13.15 10.05
CA ALA A 18 -0.54 -14.41 10.43
C ALA A 18 -1.29 -14.30 11.77
N LEU A 19 -0.75 -13.56 12.73
CA LEU A 19 -1.39 -13.29 14.02
C LEU A 19 -2.66 -12.47 13.83
N VAL A 20 -2.62 -11.38 13.06
CA VAL A 20 -3.80 -10.54 12.78
C VAL A 20 -4.87 -11.34 12.05
N LEU A 21 -4.51 -12.10 11.01
CA LEU A 21 -5.45 -12.98 10.31
C LEU A 21 -6.03 -14.04 11.25
N GLY A 22 -5.20 -14.66 12.10
CA GLY A 22 -5.64 -15.63 13.10
C GLY A 22 -6.62 -15.02 14.11
N LEU A 23 -6.36 -13.81 14.59
CA LEU A 23 -7.27 -13.07 15.47
C LEU A 23 -8.60 -12.76 14.78
N LEU A 24 -8.60 -12.32 13.52
CA LEU A 24 -9.83 -12.06 12.77
C LEU A 24 -10.66 -13.32 12.53
N LEU A 25 -10.01 -14.49 12.37
CA LEU A 25 -10.70 -15.78 12.27
C LEU A 25 -11.26 -16.26 13.61
N LEU A 26 -10.59 -15.97 14.72
CA LEU A 26 -11.02 -16.33 16.08
C LEU A 26 -12.09 -15.39 16.64
N PHE A 27 -12.09 -14.12 16.19
CA PHE A 27 -13.03 -13.08 16.62
C PHE A 27 -13.77 -12.50 15.41
N PRO A 28 -14.60 -13.29 14.71
CA PRO A 28 -15.35 -12.81 13.54
C PRO A 28 -16.33 -11.69 13.90
N ASP A 29 -16.74 -11.61 15.17
CA ASP A 29 -17.61 -10.55 15.68
C ASP A 29 -17.01 -9.16 15.51
N TRP A 30 -15.67 -9.02 15.46
CA TRP A 30 -15.01 -7.74 15.22
C TRP A 30 -15.26 -7.19 13.81
N LEU A 31 -15.60 -8.06 12.85
CA LEU A 31 -15.93 -7.72 11.46
C LEU A 31 -17.44 -7.58 11.24
N THR A 32 -18.25 -7.62 12.30
CA THR A 32 -19.69 -7.36 12.19
C THR A 32 -19.96 -5.89 11.89
N ARG A 33 -21.08 -5.65 11.20
CA ARG A 33 -21.60 -4.32 10.90
C ARG A 33 -21.63 -3.42 12.13
N ASP A 34 -22.15 -3.92 13.24
CA ASP A 34 -22.33 -3.17 14.49
C ASP A 34 -20.99 -2.85 15.17
N SER A 35 -20.04 -3.79 15.15
CA SER A 35 -18.71 -3.56 15.74
C SER A 35 -17.91 -2.53 14.94
N ILE A 36 -17.97 -2.61 13.61
CA ILE A 36 -17.31 -1.64 12.72
C ILE A 36 -17.95 -0.26 12.91
N SER A 37 -19.28 -0.16 12.90
CA SER A 37 -19.97 1.13 13.05
C SER A 37 -19.70 1.76 14.42
N ALA A 38 -19.71 0.98 15.51
CA ALA A 38 -19.39 1.46 16.85
C ALA A 38 -17.93 1.92 16.98
N TYR A 39 -16.98 1.19 16.39
CA TYR A 39 -15.56 1.58 16.38
C TYR A 39 -15.35 2.89 15.62
N LEU A 40 -15.97 3.03 14.44
CA LEU A 40 -15.89 4.25 13.64
C LEU A 40 -16.50 5.46 14.34
N ALA A 41 -17.65 5.28 15.01
CA ALA A 41 -18.27 6.32 15.82
C ALA A 41 -17.38 6.75 17.00
N GLY A 42 -16.64 5.81 17.61
CA GLY A 42 -15.74 6.07 18.74
C GLY A 42 -14.48 6.88 18.40
N LEU A 43 -14.06 6.94 17.13
CA LEU A 43 -12.88 7.72 16.70
C LEU A 43 -13.11 9.24 16.76
N GLY A 44 -14.36 9.69 16.73
CA GLY A 44 -14.75 11.09 16.84
C GLY A 44 -14.00 12.01 15.86
N SER A 45 -13.61 13.20 16.33
CA SER A 45 -12.91 14.20 15.51
C SER A 45 -11.48 13.82 15.12
N GLY A 46 -10.89 12.81 15.78
CA GLY A 46 -9.54 12.31 15.48
C GLY A 46 -9.48 11.33 14.30
N ALA A 47 -10.63 10.82 13.83
CA ALA A 47 -10.71 9.77 12.82
C ALA A 47 -9.93 10.12 11.53
N LEU A 48 -10.06 11.36 11.06
CA LEU A 48 -9.43 11.81 9.81
C LEU A 48 -7.90 11.83 9.92
N LEU A 49 -7.37 12.22 11.10
CA LEU A 49 -5.94 12.22 11.36
C LEU A 49 -5.39 10.79 11.40
N VAL A 50 -6.09 9.87 12.07
CA VAL A 50 -5.73 8.44 12.09
C VAL A 50 -5.73 7.87 10.68
N TYR A 51 -6.77 8.14 9.89
CA TYR A 51 -6.86 7.72 8.50
C TYR A 51 -5.69 8.25 7.65
N LEU A 52 -5.37 9.54 7.77
CA LEU A 52 -4.23 10.15 7.07
C LEU A 52 -2.92 9.45 7.44
N LEU A 53 -2.63 9.27 8.73
CA LEU A 53 -1.39 8.64 9.18
C LEU A 53 -1.29 7.20 8.67
N MET A 54 -2.36 6.41 8.78
CA MET A 54 -2.42 5.06 8.25
C MET A 54 -2.11 4.99 6.76
N CYS A 55 -2.72 5.87 5.95
CA CYS A 55 -2.47 5.97 4.51
C CYS A 55 -1.02 6.32 4.17
N MET A 56 -0.34 7.11 5.00
CA MET A 56 1.07 7.48 4.78
C MET A 56 2.04 6.38 5.21
N THR A 57 1.73 5.66 6.30
CA THR A 57 2.65 4.67 6.89
C THR A 57 2.46 3.24 6.36
N ARG A 58 1.30 2.91 5.76
CA ARG A 58 0.99 1.54 5.29
C ARG A 58 2.04 0.92 4.38
N SER A 59 2.68 1.76 3.55
CA SER A 59 3.69 1.35 2.58
C SER A 59 4.95 0.80 3.24
N LEU A 60 5.28 1.25 4.46
CA LEU A 60 6.40 0.68 5.23
C LEU A 60 6.19 -0.81 5.56
N LEU A 61 4.92 -1.23 5.64
CA LEU A 61 4.51 -2.60 5.89
C LEU A 61 4.10 -3.33 4.60
N MET A 62 4.31 -2.72 3.42
CA MET A 62 3.85 -3.22 2.12
C MET A 62 2.37 -3.62 2.08
N ILE A 63 1.54 -2.97 2.92
CA ILE A 63 0.10 -3.23 2.95
C ILE A 63 -0.53 -2.49 1.78
N PRO A 64 -1.31 -3.18 0.91
CA PRO A 64 -2.02 -2.53 -0.19
C PRO A 64 -2.87 -1.34 0.27
N VAL A 65 -3.08 -0.38 -0.63
CA VAL A 65 -3.89 0.82 -0.32
C VAL A 65 -5.39 0.50 -0.15
N THR A 66 -5.87 -0.53 -0.86
CA THR A 66 -7.27 -0.95 -0.95
C THR A 66 -8.05 -0.94 0.38
N PRO A 67 -7.61 -1.65 1.44
CA PRO A 67 -8.34 -1.66 2.71
C PRO A 67 -8.49 -0.26 3.33
N PHE A 68 -7.50 0.61 3.14
CA PHE A 68 -7.55 1.98 3.67
C PHE A 68 -8.49 2.87 2.85
N VAL A 69 -8.48 2.78 1.52
CA VAL A 69 -9.42 3.54 0.68
C VAL A 69 -10.87 3.17 1.02
N LEU A 70 -11.17 1.87 1.14
CA LEU A 70 -12.49 1.38 1.51
C LEU A 70 -12.89 1.85 2.90
N ALA A 71 -12.01 1.69 3.90
CA ALA A 71 -12.27 2.16 5.26
C ALA A 71 -12.52 3.67 5.30
N GLY A 72 -11.73 4.46 4.57
CA GLY A 72 -11.89 5.91 4.45
C GLY A 72 -13.24 6.29 3.84
N ALA A 73 -13.64 5.65 2.75
CA ALA A 73 -14.92 5.92 2.08
C ALA A 73 -16.13 5.50 2.93
N VAL A 74 -16.04 4.38 3.63
CA VAL A 74 -17.06 3.96 4.61
C VAL A 74 -17.15 4.95 5.76
N THR A 75 -16.02 5.43 6.28
CA THR A 75 -15.98 6.32 7.46
C THR A 75 -16.41 7.75 7.14
N PHE A 76 -16.04 8.25 5.95
CA PHE A 76 -16.26 9.65 5.55
C PHE A 76 -17.05 9.76 4.23
N PRO A 77 -18.33 9.39 4.23
CA PRO A 77 -19.17 9.35 3.02
C PRO A 77 -19.40 10.74 2.43
N ASP A 78 -19.39 11.80 3.24
CA ASP A 78 -19.59 13.18 2.78
C ASP A 78 -18.28 13.83 2.27
N LEU A 79 -17.15 13.15 2.47
CA LEU A 79 -15.81 13.68 2.17
C LEU A 79 -15.05 12.79 1.18
N LEU A 80 -15.74 12.10 0.27
CA LEU A 80 -15.13 11.16 -0.68
C LEU A 80 -13.99 11.78 -1.50
N MET A 81 -14.11 13.04 -1.91
CA MET A 81 -13.03 13.75 -2.63
C MET A 81 -11.79 13.95 -1.77
N LEU A 82 -11.96 14.18 -0.46
CA LEU A 82 -10.86 14.28 0.49
C LEU A 82 -10.23 12.88 0.73
N VAL A 83 -11.06 11.84 0.86
CA VAL A 83 -10.61 10.44 0.98
C VAL A 83 -9.77 10.05 -0.24
N PHE A 84 -10.24 10.38 -1.45
CA PHE A 84 -9.51 10.19 -2.70
C PHE A 84 -8.17 10.93 -2.70
N GLY A 85 -8.17 12.21 -2.34
CA GLY A 85 -6.95 13.02 -2.28
C GLY A 85 -5.92 12.50 -1.27
N ILE A 86 -6.36 12.14 -0.07
CA ILE A 86 -5.52 11.54 0.98
C ILE A 86 -4.97 10.19 0.51
N SER A 87 -5.79 9.37 -0.18
CA SER A 87 -5.36 8.07 -0.71
C SER A 87 -4.23 8.21 -1.73
N LEU A 88 -4.41 9.11 -2.70
CA LEU A 88 -3.39 9.40 -3.71
C LEU A 88 -2.11 9.99 -3.09
N ALA A 89 -2.26 10.91 -2.14
CA ALA A 89 -1.11 11.45 -1.40
C ALA A 89 -0.38 10.34 -0.63
N GLY A 90 -1.12 9.46 0.04
CA GLY A 90 -0.60 8.29 0.73
C GLY A 90 0.15 7.33 -0.20
N ILE A 91 -0.37 7.09 -1.40
CA ILE A 91 0.31 6.30 -2.44
C ILE A 91 1.63 6.95 -2.85
N VAL A 92 1.65 8.27 -3.13
CA VAL A 92 2.87 8.96 -3.56
C VAL A 92 3.91 9.00 -2.45
N VAL A 93 3.50 9.34 -1.22
CA VAL A 93 4.38 9.38 -0.04
C VAL A 93 4.89 7.97 0.26
N GLY A 94 4.01 6.98 0.27
CA GLY A 94 4.37 5.59 0.48
C GLY A 94 5.33 5.05 -0.57
N ALA A 95 5.06 5.31 -1.85
CA ALA A 95 5.95 5.00 -2.95
C ALA A 95 7.31 5.68 -2.76
N PHE A 96 7.35 6.96 -2.38
CA PHE A 96 8.59 7.67 -2.11
C PHE A 96 9.38 7.06 -0.95
N LEU A 97 8.72 6.68 0.15
CA LEU A 97 9.36 6.04 1.30
C LEU A 97 10.02 4.72 0.86
N ILE A 98 9.26 3.81 0.26
CA ILE A 98 9.80 2.51 -0.17
C ILE A 98 10.87 2.68 -1.25
N TYR A 99 10.63 3.54 -2.23
CA TYR A 99 11.56 3.85 -3.32
C TYR A 99 12.89 4.43 -2.82
N SER A 100 12.85 5.25 -1.77
CA SER A 100 14.04 5.91 -1.21
C SER A 100 14.85 4.98 -0.29
N PHE A 101 14.24 3.91 0.20
CA PHE A 101 14.90 2.89 1.02
C PHE A 101 14.85 1.49 0.39
N PRO A 102 15.39 1.26 -0.84
CA PRO A 102 15.41 -0.09 -1.44
C PRO A 102 16.27 -1.08 -0.65
N ALA A 103 17.01 -0.62 0.36
CA ALA A 103 18.02 -1.40 1.06
C ALA A 103 17.98 -1.17 2.57
N PHE A 104 16.88 -1.51 3.23
CA PHE A 104 16.99 -1.90 4.63
C PHE A 104 17.70 -3.27 4.71
N GLY A 105 18.99 -3.27 5.05
CA GLY A 105 19.75 -4.49 5.35
C GLY A 105 20.61 -5.09 4.23
N GLY A 106 20.90 -4.36 3.13
CA GLY A 106 21.82 -4.82 2.07
C GLY A 106 21.29 -5.95 1.17
N TYR A 107 19.97 -6.15 1.17
CA TYR A 107 19.28 -7.17 0.36
C TYR A 107 19.42 -6.93 -1.15
N ASP A 108 19.49 -5.67 -1.57
CA ASP A 108 19.82 -5.25 -2.94
C ASP A 108 21.17 -5.85 -3.39
N ARG A 109 22.20 -5.73 -2.55
CA ARG A 109 23.54 -6.26 -2.78
C ARG A 109 23.55 -7.80 -2.78
N LEU A 110 22.86 -8.39 -1.81
CA LEU A 110 22.68 -9.85 -1.68
C LEU A 110 21.94 -10.48 -2.87
N LEU A 111 20.92 -9.79 -3.41
CA LEU A 111 20.17 -10.22 -4.59
C LEU A 111 20.97 -10.00 -5.88
N GLU A 112 21.73 -8.91 -5.97
CA GLU A 112 22.67 -8.67 -7.08
C GLU A 112 23.78 -9.73 -7.12
N GLU A 113 24.30 -10.14 -5.97
CA GLU A 113 25.33 -11.19 -5.86
C GLU A 113 24.76 -12.59 -6.14
N ARG A 114 23.56 -12.92 -5.64
CA ARG A 114 22.94 -14.24 -5.87
C ARG A 114 22.27 -14.42 -7.23
N TYR A 115 21.68 -13.37 -7.79
CA TYR A 115 20.90 -13.43 -9.03
C TYR A 115 21.28 -12.32 -10.02
N PRO A 116 22.56 -12.18 -10.38
CA PRO A 116 23.05 -11.08 -11.22
C PRO A 116 22.35 -11.01 -12.58
N ALA A 117 22.10 -12.15 -13.22
CA ALA A 117 21.43 -12.21 -14.52
C ALA A 117 19.96 -11.73 -14.45
N LYS A 118 19.23 -12.06 -13.37
CA LYS A 118 17.83 -11.63 -13.20
C LYS A 118 17.74 -10.14 -12.90
N ILE A 119 18.63 -9.62 -12.05
CA ILE A 119 18.70 -8.19 -11.77
C ILE A 119 19.11 -7.39 -13.01
N ALA A 120 20.07 -7.89 -13.81
CA ALA A 120 20.45 -7.26 -15.06
C ALA A 120 19.29 -7.21 -16.08
N LEU A 121 18.49 -8.29 -16.18
CA LEU A 121 17.31 -8.33 -17.04
C LEU A 121 16.20 -7.38 -16.55
N LEU A 122 15.99 -7.31 -15.23
CA LEU A 122 15.10 -6.32 -14.60
C LEU A 122 15.54 -4.89 -14.90
N LYS A 123 16.83 -4.57 -14.68
CA LYS A 123 17.41 -3.26 -15.02
C LYS A 123 17.20 -2.93 -16.50
N LYS A 124 17.50 -3.87 -17.41
CA LYS A 124 17.32 -3.68 -18.86
C LYS A 124 15.87 -3.40 -19.24
N ASN A 125 14.91 -4.15 -18.70
CA ASN A 125 13.49 -3.99 -19.00
C ASN A 125 12.90 -2.71 -18.39
N MET A 126 13.34 -2.37 -17.18
CA MET A 126 12.89 -1.19 -16.42
C MET A 126 13.55 0.11 -16.88
N HIS A 127 14.76 0.08 -17.46
CA HIS A 127 15.40 1.29 -18.02
C HIS A 127 14.98 1.58 -19.46
N GLY A 128 14.33 0.63 -20.14
CA GLY A 128 13.80 0.82 -21.49
C GLY A 128 12.46 1.58 -21.52
N ASN A 129 11.98 1.89 -22.73
CA ASN A 129 10.70 2.60 -22.95
C ASN A 129 9.45 1.88 -22.42
N ARG A 130 9.57 0.62 -21.96
CA ARG A 130 8.44 -0.16 -21.42
C ARG A 130 8.20 0.08 -19.92
N SER A 131 9.11 0.78 -19.23
CA SER A 131 9.02 1.03 -17.79
C SER A 131 7.69 1.67 -17.38
N PHE A 132 7.21 2.61 -18.20
CA PHE A 132 5.95 3.30 -17.98
C PHE A 132 4.78 2.31 -17.96
N TRP A 133 4.63 1.51 -19.01
CA TRP A 133 3.53 0.55 -19.15
C TRP A 133 3.59 -0.56 -18.11
N ILE A 134 4.79 -1.01 -17.73
CA ILE A 134 4.98 -2.00 -16.68
C ILE A 134 4.46 -1.45 -15.35
N ILE A 135 4.90 -0.24 -14.96
CA ILE A 135 4.50 0.35 -13.67
C ILE A 135 3.01 0.68 -13.67
N ALA A 136 2.48 1.28 -14.73
CA ALA A 136 1.06 1.63 -14.82
C ALA A 136 0.15 0.39 -14.78
N GLY A 137 0.48 -0.63 -15.58
CA GLY A 137 -0.30 -1.88 -15.61
C GLY A 137 -0.23 -2.64 -14.28
N TRP A 138 0.93 -2.64 -13.62
CA TRP A 138 1.10 -3.25 -12.30
C TRP A 138 0.30 -2.51 -11.22
N SER A 139 0.31 -1.18 -11.26
CA SER A 139 -0.38 -0.35 -10.27
C SER A 139 -1.90 -0.35 -10.44
N PHE A 140 -2.39 -0.59 -11.66
CA PHE A 140 -3.82 -0.77 -11.91
C PHE A 140 -4.34 -2.16 -11.46
N PHE A 141 -3.46 -3.10 -11.11
CA PHE A 141 -3.88 -4.45 -10.79
C PHE A 141 -4.17 -4.60 -9.28
N PRO A 142 -5.44 -4.81 -8.89
CA PRO A 142 -5.88 -4.68 -7.49
C PRO A 142 -5.28 -5.71 -6.52
N LEU A 143 -4.84 -6.87 -7.02
CA LEU A 143 -4.35 -7.96 -6.20
C LEU A 143 -2.85 -7.91 -5.94
N VAL A 144 -2.11 -7.08 -6.67
CA VAL A 144 -0.66 -7.04 -6.56
C VAL A 144 -0.25 -5.76 -5.81
N PRO A 145 0.61 -5.86 -4.79
CA PRO A 145 1.02 -4.68 -4.03
C PRO A 145 1.80 -3.73 -4.94
N THR A 146 1.24 -2.55 -5.18
CA THR A 146 1.90 -1.46 -5.92
C THR A 146 3.21 -1.02 -5.26
N ASP A 147 3.26 -1.11 -3.94
CA ASP A 147 4.45 -0.90 -3.12
C ASP A 147 5.65 -1.76 -3.59
N LEU A 148 5.39 -2.97 -4.11
CA LEU A 148 6.44 -3.86 -4.63
C LEU A 148 7.08 -3.34 -5.91
N ILE A 149 6.30 -2.80 -6.86
CA ILE A 149 6.88 -2.26 -8.09
C ILE A 149 7.67 -0.98 -7.82
N CYS A 150 7.24 -0.17 -6.85
CA CYS A 150 8.00 1.00 -6.36
C CYS A 150 9.33 0.60 -5.71
N TYR A 151 9.32 -0.47 -4.90
CA TYR A 151 10.54 -1.04 -4.33
C TYR A 151 11.51 -1.51 -5.42
N VAL A 152 11.02 -2.28 -6.39
CA VAL A 152 11.83 -2.78 -7.51
C VAL A 152 12.40 -1.62 -8.32
N ALA A 153 11.61 -0.57 -8.57
CA ALA A 153 12.05 0.64 -9.26
C ALA A 153 13.18 1.36 -8.50
N GLY A 154 13.10 1.42 -7.17
CA GLY A 154 14.16 1.94 -6.31
C GLY A 154 15.44 1.09 -6.38
N MET A 155 15.32 -0.25 -6.33
CA MET A 155 16.48 -1.15 -6.44
C MET A 155 17.23 -0.98 -7.76
N VAL A 156 16.52 -0.78 -8.87
CA VAL A 156 17.14 -0.53 -10.18
C VAL A 156 17.52 0.95 -10.41
N ARG A 157 17.35 1.81 -9.39
CA ARG A 157 17.66 3.25 -9.41
C ARG A 157 16.98 4.02 -10.55
N LEU A 158 15.72 3.70 -10.84
CA LEU A 158 14.91 4.45 -11.80
C LEU A 158 14.61 5.85 -11.25
N PRO A 159 14.84 6.96 -11.96
CA PRO A 159 14.51 8.27 -11.41
C PRO A 159 13.04 8.35 -11.00
N PHE A 160 12.76 8.82 -9.77
CA PHE A 160 11.41 8.81 -9.17
C PHE A 160 10.33 9.45 -10.06
N ARG A 161 10.68 10.46 -10.87
CA ARG A 161 9.77 11.07 -11.87
C ARG A 161 9.23 10.07 -12.90
N LYS A 162 10.03 9.06 -13.28
CA LYS A 162 9.63 7.97 -14.18
C LYS A 162 8.81 6.88 -13.47
N VAL A 163 8.71 6.93 -12.14
CA VAL A 163 7.89 6.02 -11.32
C VAL A 163 6.53 6.65 -11.02
N VAL A 164 6.52 7.87 -10.49
CA VAL A 164 5.30 8.53 -10.00
C VAL A 164 4.27 8.77 -11.10
N GLY A 165 4.68 9.13 -12.32
CA GLY A 165 3.77 9.35 -13.44
C GLY A 165 2.92 8.11 -13.78
N PRO A 166 3.55 6.99 -14.20
CA PRO A 166 2.81 5.76 -14.49
C PRO A 166 2.10 5.18 -13.27
N LEU A 167 2.67 5.30 -12.06
CA LEU A 167 2.01 4.92 -10.81
C LEU A 167 0.65 5.60 -10.67
N MET A 168 0.60 6.93 -10.81
CA MET A 168 -0.64 7.70 -10.71
C MET A 168 -1.63 7.35 -11.81
N VAL A 169 -1.16 7.08 -13.02
CA VAL A 169 -2.02 6.65 -14.14
C VAL A 169 -2.72 5.32 -13.84
N GLY A 170 -2.03 4.38 -13.19
CA GLY A 170 -2.63 3.11 -12.78
C GLY A 170 -3.54 3.22 -11.55
N GLU A 171 -3.15 4.03 -10.56
CA GLU A 171 -3.84 4.12 -9.28
C GLU A 171 -5.08 5.01 -9.32
N ILE A 172 -5.11 6.09 -10.10
CA ILE A 172 -6.26 7.00 -10.15
C ILE A 172 -7.57 6.25 -10.49
N PRO A 173 -7.64 5.43 -11.55
CA PRO A 173 -8.86 4.68 -11.85
C PRO A 173 -9.24 3.72 -10.73
N LEU A 174 -8.26 3.03 -10.16
CA LEU A 174 -8.44 2.00 -9.13
C LEU A 174 -8.94 2.59 -7.81
N VAL A 175 -8.30 3.65 -7.33
CA VAL A 175 -8.73 4.41 -6.15
C VAL A 175 -10.11 5.02 -6.37
N THR A 176 -10.41 5.53 -7.58
CA THR A 176 -11.75 6.04 -7.89
C THR A 176 -12.81 4.96 -7.70
N ILE A 177 -12.61 3.78 -8.29
CA ILE A 177 -13.51 2.63 -8.13
C ILE A 177 -13.70 2.28 -6.65
N TYR A 178 -12.61 2.23 -5.87
CA TYR A 178 -12.70 1.89 -4.45
C TYR A 178 -13.37 2.94 -3.58
N VAL A 179 -13.21 4.23 -3.89
CA VAL A 179 -13.92 5.29 -3.16
C VAL A 179 -15.43 5.15 -3.36
N TYR A 180 -15.89 4.92 -4.60
CA TYR A 180 -17.31 4.70 -4.88
C TYR A 180 -17.82 3.39 -4.27
N LEU A 181 -17.07 2.29 -4.43
CA LEU A 181 -17.46 0.99 -3.88
C LEU A 181 -17.52 1.01 -2.34
N GLY A 182 -16.61 1.73 -1.70
CA GLY A 182 -16.61 1.92 -0.25
C GLY A 182 -17.77 2.81 0.23
N SER A 183 -18.19 3.80 -0.55
CA SER A 183 -19.38 4.62 -0.25
C SER A 183 -20.65 3.76 -0.24
N GLU A 184 -20.88 2.99 -1.32
CA GLU A 184 -22.04 2.10 -1.45
C GLU A 184 -22.07 1.06 -0.31
N PHE A 185 -20.91 0.49 0.02
CA PHE A 185 -20.78 -0.44 1.14
C PHE A 185 -21.06 0.25 2.49
N GLY A 186 -20.61 1.49 2.65
CA GLY A 186 -20.88 2.31 3.84
C GLY A 186 -22.36 2.61 4.01
N ASP A 187 -23.09 2.85 2.91
CA ASP A 187 -24.52 3.10 2.96
C ASP A 187 -25.31 1.83 3.29
N TRP A 188 -24.91 0.68 2.75
CA TRP A 188 -25.43 -0.63 3.19
C TRP A 188 -25.19 -0.88 4.69
N LEU A 189 -24.03 -0.46 5.23
CA LEU A 189 -23.74 -0.53 6.66
C LEU A 189 -24.53 0.49 7.51
N ARG A 190 -25.24 1.45 6.92
CA ARG A 190 -26.07 2.43 7.67
C ARG A 190 -27.57 2.15 7.62
N ILE A 191 -28.03 1.34 6.67
CA ILE A 191 -29.41 0.85 6.54
C ILE A 191 -29.57 -0.42 7.37
#